data_AF-A0A7Y1VUV9-F1
#
_entry.id   AF-A0A7Y1VUV9-F1
#
_cell.length_a   1.000
_cell.length_b   1.000
_cell.length_c   1.000
_cell.angle_alpha   90.00
_cell.angle_beta   90.00
_cell.angle_gamma   90.00
#
_symmetry.space_group_name_H-M   'P 1'
#
loop_
_entity.id
_entity.type
_entity.pdbx_description
1 polymer ?
#
loop_
_entity_poly.entity_id
_entity_poly.type
_entity_poly.pdbx_seq_one_letter_code
_entity_poly.pdbx_strand_id
1 'polypeptide(L)' 'MLKISQLFTYPVKSLAGISLNSSNVTEKGLEYDRRWMLVNAD' A
#
# COMPACT_ATOMS: atom_id res chain seq x y z
N MET A 1 23.70 -1.12 -11.17
CA MET A 1 22.52 -1.97 -10.88
C MET A 1 21.60 -1.20 -9.96
N LEU A 2 20.31 -1.10 -10.28
CA LEU A 2 19.34 -0.39 -9.45
C LEU A 2 18.80 -1.32 -8.35
N LYS A 3 18.52 -0.77 -7.18
CA LYS A 3 17.90 -1.47 -6.05
C LYS A 3 16.75 -0.64 -5.50
N ILE A 4 15.70 -1.30 -5.01
CA ILE A 4 14.64 -0.64 -4.26
C ILE A 4 15.24 -0.18 -2.93
N SER A 5 15.12 1.12 -2.61
CA SER A 5 15.58 1.67 -1.35
C SER A 5 14.62 1.35 -0.21
N GLN A 6 13.32 1.45 -0.45
CA GLN A 6 12.26 1.20 0.51
C GLN A 6 10.98 0.74 -0.20
N LEU A 7 10.16 -0.03 0.50
CA LEU A 7 8.85 -0.47 0.04
C LEU A 7 7.82 -0.15 1.11
N PHE A 8 6.68 0.39 0.69
CA PHE A 8 5.58 0.74 1.59
C PHE A 8 4.25 0.31 0.99
N THR A 9 3.30 -0.03 1.86
CA THR A 9 1.88 -0.20 1.51
C THR A 9 1.03 0.75 2.35
N TYR A 10 -0.08 1.21 1.78
CA TYR A 10 -1.05 2.11 2.41
C TYR A 10 -2.42 1.45 2.41
N PRO A 11 -2.73 0.54 3.35
CA PRO A 11 -3.95 -0.25 3.29
C PRO A 11 -5.22 0.60 3.23
N VAL A 12 -5.26 1.66 4.04
CA VAL A 12 -6.33 2.65 4.06
C VAL A 12 -5.85 3.91 3.34
N LYS A 13 -6.67 4.38 2.38
CA LYS A 13 -6.40 5.59 1.62
C LYS A 13 -6.12 6.79 2.54
N SER A 14 -5.05 7.52 2.23
CA SER A 14 -4.61 8.76 2.91
C SER A 14 -4.13 8.60 4.36
N LEU A 15 -3.95 7.36 4.87
CA LEU A 15 -3.38 7.12 6.20
C LEU A 15 -1.88 6.78 6.14
N ALA A 16 -1.27 6.56 7.30
CA ALA A 16 0.15 6.24 7.43
C ALA A 16 0.52 4.95 6.68
N GLY A 17 1.68 4.97 6.02
CA GLY A 17 2.23 3.82 5.31
C GLY A 17 2.91 2.83 6.25
N ILE A 18 2.91 1.56 5.84
CA ILE A 18 3.58 0.46 6.55
C ILE A 18 4.79 0.06 5.71
N SER A 19 5.98 0.04 6.34
CA SER A 19 7.20 -0.41 5.66
C SER A 19 7.20 -1.92 5.49
N LEU A 20 7.60 -2.37 4.30
CA LEU A 20 7.65 -3.79 3.92
C LEU A 20 9.06 -4.17 3.45
N ASN A 21 9.41 -5.44 3.65
CA ASN A 21 10.60 -6.03 3.03
C ASN A 21 10.28 -6.63 1.64
N SER A 22 9.04 -7.04 1.41
CA SER A 22 8.55 -7.61 0.16
C SER A 22 7.02 -7.47 0.08
N SER A 23 6.47 -7.60 -1.12
CA SER A 23 5.01 -7.63 -1.35
C SER A 23 4.73 -8.34 -2.67
N ASN A 24 3.58 -9.01 -2.77
CA ASN A 24 3.11 -9.56 -4.02
C ASN A 24 2.59 -8.43 -4.93
N VAL A 25 2.98 -8.45 -6.20
CA VAL A 25 2.42 -7.53 -7.20
C VAL A 25 1.17 -8.15 -7.81
N THR A 26 0.06 -7.43 -7.72
CA THR A 26 -1.22 -7.80 -8.34
C THR A 26 -1.51 -6.87 -9.52
N GLU A 27 -2.51 -7.20 -10.33
CA GLU A 27 -2.98 -6.32 -11.43
C GLU A 27 -3.32 -4.91 -10.95
N LYS A 28 -3.80 -4.78 -9.71
CA LYS A 28 -4.23 -3.51 -9.10
C LYS A 28 -3.16 -2.87 -8.21
N GLY A 29 -1.91 -3.31 -8.27
CA GLY A 29 -0.79 -2.79 -7.46
C GLY A 29 -0.30 -3.77 -6.40
N LEU A 30 0.45 -3.27 -5.41
CA LEU A 30 0.94 -4.09 -4.30
C LEU A 30 -0.23 -4.72 -3.54
N GLU A 31 0.00 -5.91 -2.99
CA GLU A 31 -0.99 -6.58 -2.15
C GLU A 31 -1.43 -5.66 -1.00
N TYR A 32 -2.75 -5.56 -0.81
CA TYR A 32 -3.41 -4.68 0.16
C TYR A 32 -3.27 -3.16 -0.02
N ASP A 33 -2.53 -2.66 -1.02
CA ASP A 33 -2.38 -1.21 -1.18
C ASP A 33 -3.72 -0.55 -1.56
N ARG A 34 -4.14 0.43 -0.75
CA ARG A 34 -5.33 1.27 -0.89
C ARG A 34 -6.64 0.50 -1.10
N ARG A 35 -6.80 -0.63 -0.42
CA ARG A 35 -8.02 -1.45 -0.51
C ARG A 35 -9.17 -0.94 0.37
N TRP A 36 -8.89 -0.05 1.31
CA TRP A 36 -9.89 0.57 2.16
C TRP A 36 -9.87 2.09 2.05
N MET A 37 -11.00 2.69 2.39
CA MET A 37 -11.16 4.12 2.51
C MET A 37 -12.15 4.37 3.65
N LEU A 38 -11.84 5.33 4.51
CA LEU A 38 -12.82 5.82 5.47
C LEU A 38 -13.85 6.65 4.72
N VAL A 39 -15.12 6.36 4.96
CA VAL A 39 -16.25 7.12 4.47
C VAL A 39 -17.01 7.64 5.67
N ASN A 40 -17.69 8.77 5.47
CA ASN A 40 -18.66 9.22 6.43
C ASN A 40 -19.94 8.37 6.31
N ALA A 41 -20.85 8.50 7.28
CA ALA A 41 -22.07 7.69 7.35
C ALA A 41 -23.24 8.26 6.52
N ASP A 42 -23.07 9.46 5.96
CA ASP A 42 -24.05 10.22 5.17
C ASP A 42 -24.08 9.84 3.68
#